data_AF-A0A925MQ29-F1
#
_entry.id   AF-A0A925MQ29-F1
#
_cell.length_a   1.000
_cell.length_b   1.000
_cell.length_c   1.000
_cell.angle_alpha   90.00
_cell.angle_beta   90.00
_cell.angle_gamma   90.00
#
_symmetry.space_group_name_H-M   'P 1'
#
loop_
_entity.id
_entity.type
_entity.pdbx_description
1 polymer ?
#
loop_
_entity_poly.entity_id
_entity_poly.type
_entity_poly.pdbx_seq_one_letter_code
_entity_poly.pdbx_strand_id
1 'polypeptide(L)' 'ELRTSGGDITVSLPRTYAATLDASTVAGDVDCDLPFTPQGSTETRRSRNSLRGSINGGGALLYAHTAGGDIQIRAK' A
#
# COMPACT_ATOMS: atom_id res chain seq x y z
N GLU A 1 2.85 -9.20 -7.55
CA GLU A 1 3.29 -9.28 -6.15
C GLU A 1 4.70 -8.72 -6.05
N LEU A 2 5.00 -7.97 -4.99
CA LEU A 2 6.31 -7.37 -4.72
C LEU A 2 6.75 -7.81 -3.32
N ARG A 3 7.93 -8.41 -3.22
CA ARG A 3 8.52 -8.84 -1.95
C ARG A 3 9.99 -8.45 -1.89
N THR A 4 10.42 -7.85 -0.79
CA THR A 4 11.84 -7.58 -0.52
C THR A 4 12.17 -7.82 0.95
N SER A 5 13.42 -8.18 1.23
CA SER A 5 13.90 -8.45 2.59
C SER A 5 14.64 -7.25 3.20
N GLY A 6 15.10 -6.30 2.39
CA GLY A 6 15.88 -5.16 2.84
C GLY A 6 15.99 -4.11 1.75
N GLY A 7 15.01 -3.22 1.67
CA GLY A 7 14.93 -2.15 0.68
C GLY A 7 13.52 -1.56 0.56
N ASP A 8 13.45 -0.35 0.04
CA ASP A 8 12.20 0.39 -0.09
C ASP A 8 11.41 -0.06 -1.34
N ILE A 9 10.09 -0.11 -1.21
CA ILE A 9 9.18 -0.42 -2.32
C ILE A 9 8.49 0.87 -2.72
N THR A 10 8.77 1.39 -3.91
CA THR A 10 8.00 2.50 -4.48
C THR A 10 7.11 2.02 -5.60
N VAL A 11 5.81 2.23 -5.46
CA VAL A 11 4.80 1.90 -6.47
C VAL A 11 4.25 3.19 -7.05
N SER A 12 4.44 3.41 -8.34
CA SER A 12 3.85 4.55 -9.07
C SER A 12 2.70 4.07 -9.92
N LEU A 13 1.49 4.54 -9.61
CA LEU A 13 0.27 4.20 -10.34
C LEU A 13 -0.40 5.46 -10.89
N PRO A 14 -1.07 5.37 -12.06
CA PRO A 14 -1.89 6.45 -12.55
C PRO A 14 -3.00 6.80 -11.55
N ARG A 15 -3.34 8.08 -11.40
CA ARG A 15 -4.47 8.52 -10.55
C ARG A 15 -5.82 7.89 -10.91
N THR A 16 -5.99 7.38 -12.13
CA THR A 16 -7.21 6.74 -12.62
C THR A 16 -7.20 5.21 -12.47
N TYR A 17 -6.11 4.63 -11.98
CA TYR A 17 -5.98 3.18 -11.89
C TYR A 17 -6.77 2.63 -10.71
N ALA A 18 -7.62 1.63 -10.99
CA ALA A 18 -8.45 0.98 -10.00
C ALA A 18 -7.80 -0.34 -9.54
N ALA A 19 -7.48 -0.43 -8.25
CA ALA A 19 -6.73 -1.54 -7.69
C ALA A 19 -7.02 -1.74 -6.21
N THR A 20 -6.90 -2.97 -5.73
CA THR A 20 -6.98 -3.28 -4.31
C THR A 20 -5.57 -3.37 -3.77
N LEU A 21 -5.20 -2.50 -2.83
CA LEU A 21 -3.88 -2.43 -2.24
C LEU A 21 -3.81 -3.28 -0.97
N ASP A 22 -2.83 -4.17 -0.89
CA ASP A 22 -2.44 -4.91 0.31
C ASP A 22 -0.93 -4.72 0.53
N ALA A 23 -0.60 -3.74 1.35
CA ALA A 23 0.78 -3.38 1.67
C ALA A 23 1.08 -3.64 3.14
N SER A 24 2.19 -4.31 3.44
CA SER A 24 2.69 -4.40 4.82
C SER A 24 4.20 -4.53 4.92
N THR A 25 4.75 -3.92 5.96
CA THR A 25 6.17 -3.96 6.30
C THR A 25 6.34 -4.46 7.74
N VAL A 26 7.45 -5.14 8.01
CA VAL A 26 7.82 -5.55 9.38
C VAL A 26 8.55 -4.42 10.10
N ALA A 27 9.43 -3.70 9.41
CA ALA A 27 10.20 -2.58 9.96
C ALA A 27 10.29 -1.45 8.92
N GLY A 28 9.49 -0.40 9.14
CA GLY A 28 9.36 0.75 8.23
C GLY A 28 7.92 1.30 8.22
N ASP A 29 7.68 2.27 7.37
CA ASP A 29 6.39 2.94 7.21
C ASP A 29 5.76 2.66 5.84
N VAL A 30 4.43 2.63 5.78
CA VAL A 30 3.63 2.47 4.56
C VAL A 30 2.86 3.75 4.34
N ASP A 31 3.19 4.45 3.27
CA ASP A 31 2.58 5.72 2.89
C ASP A 31 1.88 5.62 1.53
N CYS A 32 0.74 6.27 1.40
CA CYS A 32 -0.08 6.24 0.20
C CYS A 32 -0.64 7.64 -0.09
N ASP A 33 -0.19 8.23 -1.20
CA ASP A 33 -0.62 9.56 -1.67
C ASP A 33 -1.87 9.50 -2.57
N LEU A 34 -2.29 8.30 -2.98
CA LEU A 34 -3.46 8.10 -3.82
C LEU A 34 -4.77 8.16 -3.03
N PRO A 35 -5.86 8.66 -3.63
CA PRO A 35 -7.19 8.54 -3.03
C PRO A 35 -7.59 7.06 -2.99
N PHE A 36 -7.55 6.48 -1.80
CA PHE A 36 -7.93 5.09 -1.56
C PHE A 36 -9.02 5.00 -0.49
N THR A 37 -9.87 4.00 -0.64
CA THR A 37 -10.94 3.67 0.29
C THR A 37 -10.47 2.51 1.16
N PRO A 38 -10.13 2.71 2.44
CA PRO A 38 -9.77 1.61 3.33
C PRO A 38 -10.91 0.60 3.41
N GLN A 39 -10.59 -0.69 3.29
CA GLN A 39 -11.59 -1.76 3.32
C GLN A 39 -11.54 -2.46 4.69
N GLY A 40 -12.64 -2.34 5.45
CA GLY A 40 -12.74 -2.82 6.83
C GLY A 40 -12.70 -1.67 7.84
N SER A 41 -13.37 -1.86 8.97
CA SER A 41 -13.53 -0.96 10.13
C SER A 41 -12.22 -0.63 10.87
N THR A 42 -11.16 -0.37 10.12
CA THR A 42 -9.81 -0.12 10.62
C THR A 42 -9.55 1.39 10.67
N GLU A 43 -10.48 2.13 11.28
CA GLU A 43 -10.14 3.42 11.88
C GLU A 43 -9.13 3.23 13.03
N THR A 44 -8.99 2.01 13.58
CA THR A 44 -8.18 1.76 14.78
C THR A 44 -6.71 1.42 14.51
N ARG A 45 -6.32 1.10 13.28
CA ARG A 45 -4.91 0.84 12.94
C ARG A 45 -4.59 1.30 11.52
N ARG A 46 -4.41 2.61 11.34
CA ARG A 46 -3.24 3.07 10.56
C ARG A 46 -2.00 2.62 11.33
N SER A 47 -1.76 1.31 11.38
CA SER A 47 -0.46 0.81 11.76
C SER A 47 0.44 1.39 10.70
N ARG A 48 1.36 2.25 11.11
CA ARG A 48 2.41 2.82 10.27
C ARG A 48 3.01 1.80 9.31
N ASN A 49 3.00 0.52 9.69
CA ASN A 49 3.58 -0.60 9.00
C ASN A 49 2.61 -1.40 8.09
N SER A 50 1.32 -1.08 7.98
CA SER A 50 0.39 -1.84 7.12
C SER A 50 -0.78 -1.02 6.58
N LEU A 51 -1.07 -1.12 5.29
CA LEU A 51 -2.12 -0.38 4.61
C LEU A 51 -2.92 -1.30 3.68
N ARG A 52 -4.23 -1.38 3.89
CA ARG A 52 -5.15 -2.18 3.10
C ARG A 52 -6.38 -1.38 2.66
N GLY A 53 -6.71 -1.46 1.39
CA GLY A 53 -7.89 -0.79 0.86
C GLY A 53 -8.02 -0.86 -0.65
N SER A 54 -8.99 -0.14 -1.18
CA SER A 54 -9.36 -0.10 -2.58
C SER A 54 -9.09 1.28 -3.15
N ILE A 55 -8.17 1.39 -4.10
CA ILE A 55 -7.87 2.58 -4.88
C ILE A 55 -8.90 2.68 -6.03
N ASN A 56 -9.51 3.85 -6.22
CA ASN A 56 -10.49 4.15 -7.29
C ASN A 56 -11.61 3.10 -7.47
N GLY A 57 -12.17 2.58 -6.37
CA GLY A 57 -13.26 1.59 -6.43
C GLY A 57 -12.81 0.13 -6.40
N GLY A 58 -11.50 -0.13 -6.32
CA GLY A 58 -10.93 -1.47 -6.22
C GLY A 58 -10.69 -2.12 -7.58
N GLY A 59 -10.09 -3.31 -7.58
CA GLY A 59 -9.77 -4.00 -8.83
C GLY A 59 -8.68 -5.04 -8.67
N ALA A 60 -7.64 -4.94 -9.50
CA ALA A 60 -6.50 -5.86 -9.44
C ALA A 60 -5.79 -5.77 -8.08
N LEU A 61 -5.47 -6.92 -7.50
CA LEU A 61 -4.79 -6.99 -6.20
C LEU A 61 -3.31 -6.62 -6.35
N LEU A 62 -2.91 -5.55 -5.67
CA LEU A 62 -1.54 -5.07 -5.58
C LEU A 62 -0.96 -5.44 -4.22
N TYR A 63 -0.14 -6.49 -4.22
CA TYR A 63 0.47 -7.04 -3.01
C TYR A 63 1.91 -6.55 -2.86
N ALA A 64 2.21 -5.85 -1.77
CA ALA A 64 3.52 -5.28 -1.48
C ALA A 64 3.97 -5.61 -0.06
N HIS A 65 4.98 -6.45 0.10
CA HIS A 65 5.47 -6.87 1.40
C HIS A 65 6.97 -6.65 1.52
N THR A 66 7.41 -6.00 2.60
CA THR A 66 8.85 -5.84 2.89
C THR A 66 9.19 -6.22 4.33
N ALA A 67 10.38 -6.77 4.56
CA ALA A 67 10.85 -7.09 5.90
C ALA A 67 11.61 -5.91 6.57
N GLY A 68 12.22 -5.03 5.76
CA GLY A 68 12.96 -3.87 6.25
C GLY A 68 13.05 -2.80 5.18
N GLY A 69 12.39 -1.67 5.41
CA GLY A 69 12.24 -0.57 4.45
C GLY A 69 10.81 -0.07 4.36
N ASP A 70 10.66 1.06 3.68
CA ASP A 70 9.41 1.78 3.57
C ASP A 70 8.66 1.39 2.29
N ILE A 71 7.34 1.44 2.33
CA ILE A 71 6.49 1.24 1.16
C ILE A 71 5.83 2.57 0.81
N GLN A 72 6.16 3.13 -0.35
CA GLN A 72 5.57 4.37 -0.84
C GLN A 72 4.72 4.10 -2.07
N ILE A 73 3.41 4.37 -1.96
CA ILE A 73 2.50 4.38 -3.09
C ILE A 73 2.29 5.83 -3.53
N ARG A 74 2.71 6.15 -4.76
CA ARG A 74 2.61 7.48 -5.35
C ARG A 74 1.73 7.49 -6.59
N ALA A 75 1.04 8.61 -6.75
CA ALA A 75 0.35 8.95 -7.98
C ALA A 75 1.35 9.46 -9.02
N LYS A 76 1.35 8.87 -10.23
CA LYS A 76 2.01 9.44 -11.42
C LYS A 76 0.99 10.00 -12.40
#